data_AF-G3AX86-F1
#
_entry.id   AF-G3AX86-F1
#
_cell.length_a   1.000
_cell.length_b   1.000
_cell.length_c   1.000
_cell.angle_alpha   90.00
_cell.angle_beta   90.00
_cell.angle_gamma   90.00
#
_symmetry.space_group_name_H-M   'P 1'
#
loop_
_entity.id
_entity.type
_entity.pdbx_description
1 polymer ?
#
loop_
_entity_poly.entity_id
_entity_poly.type
_entity_poly.pdbx_seq_one_letter_code
_entity_poly.pdbx_strand_id
1 'polypeptide(L)'
;MYDEVVFDHLHAIAFRNQDLGRTILGPREIIKVINRNNLVDYITTNYKGDRMALIGVGAVNHDELVEKANKYFGHIKKSEVPFKQSGGDLPIFHGDEVRIQDSTMPVTHIALGVESASWSAPDFFTASVASGIIGHWDRSLGVGSNSPSPLAVSAATGGLNGEPMANSYMSYTTSYADTGLMGIYFTADKDANLKLFIDALLKEWARFKAGDITEEEVERAKSQLKASLLLALDDSTAIAEDIGRQLVNTGYRLSPEEAFERVEAITKKDIVDWARYRLKDKPIALAALGNVQTLPSHAEIQKGLSL
;
A
#
# COMPACT_ATOMS: atom_id res chain seq x y z
N MET A 1 14.37 -3.36 -10.56
CA MET A 1 14.17 -3.92 -9.21
C MET A 1 14.82 -2.98 -8.19
N TYR A 2 14.50 -1.69 -8.27
CA TYR A 2 14.91 -0.65 -7.31
C TYR A 2 13.71 -0.13 -6.52
N ASP A 3 12.51 -0.35 -7.07
CA ASP A 3 11.21 -0.27 -6.42
C ASP A 3 11.18 -1.00 -5.07
N GLU A 4 11.49 -2.30 -5.05
CA GLU A 4 11.51 -3.08 -3.79
C GLU A 4 12.50 -2.52 -2.77
N VAL A 5 13.68 -2.08 -3.22
CA VAL A 5 14.70 -1.46 -2.35
C VAL A 5 14.16 -0.19 -1.70
N VAL A 6 13.48 0.66 -2.48
CA VAL A 6 12.88 1.90 -1.97
C VAL A 6 11.74 1.59 -1.00
N PHE A 7 10.89 0.59 -1.28
CA PHE A 7 9.82 0.20 -0.37
C PHE A 7 10.34 -0.45 0.91
N ASP A 8 11.36 -1.30 0.88
CA ASP A 8 12.02 -1.85 2.08
C ASP A 8 12.53 -0.71 2.97
N HIS A 9 13.20 0.27 2.37
CA HIS A 9 13.67 1.46 3.08
C HIS A 9 12.54 2.32 3.63
N LEU A 10 11.44 2.47 2.88
CA LEU A 10 10.26 3.20 3.33
C LEU A 10 9.62 2.53 4.57
N HIS A 11 9.47 1.20 4.57
CA HIS A 11 8.96 0.47 5.73
C HIS A 11 9.90 0.61 6.93
N ALA A 12 11.22 0.49 6.71
CA ALA A 12 12.21 0.60 7.78
C ALA A 12 12.19 1.96 8.50
N ILE A 13 11.94 3.05 7.79
CA ILE A 13 11.81 4.38 8.40
C ILE A 13 10.39 4.64 8.95
N ALA A 14 9.34 4.21 8.25
CA ALA A 14 7.95 4.44 8.65
C ALA A 14 7.59 3.67 9.92
N PHE A 15 8.14 2.46 10.09
CA PHE A 15 7.93 1.60 11.25
C PHE A 15 9.26 1.31 11.95
N ARG A 16 10.07 2.37 12.15
CA ARG A 16 11.40 2.23 12.78
C ARG A 16 11.33 1.50 14.11
N ASN A 17 12.29 0.63 14.35
CA ASN A 17 12.42 -0.19 15.55
C ASN A 17 11.19 -1.09 15.85
N GLN A 18 10.35 -1.37 14.86
CA GLN A 18 9.19 -2.25 14.97
C GLN A 18 9.32 -3.44 14.02
N ASP A 19 8.53 -4.49 14.24
CA ASP A 19 8.57 -5.71 13.44
C ASP A 19 8.25 -5.44 11.96
N LEU A 20 7.30 -4.53 11.70
CA LEU A 20 6.86 -4.15 10.37
C LEU A 20 7.91 -3.36 9.56
N GLY A 21 8.92 -2.80 10.24
CA GLY A 21 10.03 -2.11 9.59
C GLY A 21 11.17 -3.04 9.16
N ARG A 22 11.08 -4.35 9.43
CA ARG A 22 12.11 -5.32 9.01
C ARG A 22 11.80 -5.88 7.63
N THR A 23 12.82 -6.05 6.81
CA THR A 23 12.68 -6.67 5.49
C THR A 23 12.41 -8.17 5.64
N ILE A 24 11.73 -8.75 4.65
CA ILE A 24 11.38 -10.18 4.64
C ILE A 24 12.64 -11.07 4.58
N LEU A 25 13.63 -10.67 3.77
CA LEU A 25 14.88 -11.43 3.61
C LEU A 25 15.77 -11.36 4.86
N GLY A 26 15.70 -10.24 5.58
CA GLY A 26 16.56 -9.95 6.72
C GLY A 26 18.02 -9.65 6.34
N PRO A 27 18.84 -9.25 7.34
CA PRO A 27 20.23 -8.90 7.12
C PRO A 27 21.10 -10.11 6.73
N ARG A 28 22.09 -9.88 5.87
CA ARG A 28 23.03 -10.93 5.41
C ARG A 28 23.76 -11.59 6.58
N GLU A 29 24.05 -10.84 7.63
CA GLU A 29 24.72 -11.29 8.85
C GLU A 29 23.87 -12.34 9.58
N ILE A 30 22.55 -12.14 9.63
CA ILE A 30 21.60 -13.07 10.25
C ILE A 30 21.43 -14.33 9.38
N ILE A 31 21.32 -14.17 8.07
CA ILE A 31 21.17 -15.31 7.13
C ILE A 31 22.30 -16.33 7.29
N LYS A 32 23.53 -15.86 7.56
CA LYS A 32 24.70 -16.74 7.75
C LYS A 32 24.70 -17.54 9.06
N VAL A 33 23.93 -17.12 10.06
CA VAL A 33 23.94 -17.73 11.40
C VAL A 33 22.65 -18.45 11.77
N ILE A 34 21.57 -18.29 10.97
CA ILE A 34 20.34 -19.08 11.11
C ILE A 34 20.70 -20.56 11.04
N ASN A 35 20.23 -21.31 12.04
CA ASN A 35 20.44 -22.75 12.13
C ASN A 35 19.10 -23.49 12.30
N ARG A 36 19.18 -24.83 12.28
CA ARG A 36 18.00 -25.70 12.39
C ARG A 36 17.13 -25.41 13.60
N ASN A 37 17.74 -25.10 14.76
CA ASN A 37 16.96 -24.84 15.97
C ASN A 37 16.10 -23.59 15.81
N ASN A 38 16.62 -22.52 15.19
CA ASN A 38 15.82 -21.33 14.91
C ASN A 38 14.60 -21.64 14.03
N LEU A 39 14.75 -22.50 13.02
CA LEU A 39 13.65 -22.92 12.15
C LEU A 39 12.59 -23.73 12.92
N VAL A 40 13.04 -24.67 13.74
CA VAL A 40 12.14 -25.48 14.58
C VAL A 40 11.42 -24.60 15.60
N ASP A 41 12.11 -23.64 16.20
CA ASP A 41 11.53 -22.68 17.15
C ASP A 41 10.48 -21.81 16.46
N TYR A 42 10.76 -21.31 15.26
CA TYR A 42 9.81 -20.53 14.47
C TYR A 42 8.54 -21.33 14.15
N ILE A 43 8.68 -22.57 13.66
CA ILE A 43 7.54 -23.46 13.37
C ILE A 43 6.76 -23.74 14.64
N THR A 44 7.45 -24.13 15.72
CA THR A 44 6.80 -24.50 16.99
C THR A 44 6.05 -23.33 17.61
N THR A 45 6.57 -22.11 17.45
CA THR A 45 5.98 -20.88 17.98
C THR A 45 4.82 -20.38 17.13
N ASN A 46 4.97 -20.37 15.81
CA ASN A 46 4.04 -19.66 14.92
C ASN A 46 3.00 -20.55 14.24
N TYR A 47 3.30 -21.83 13.96
CA TYR A 47 2.38 -22.71 13.23
C TYR A 47 1.37 -23.30 14.20
N LYS A 48 0.37 -22.49 14.53
CA LYS A 48 -0.71 -22.80 15.48
C LYS A 48 -2.03 -22.89 14.75
N GLY A 49 -2.88 -23.83 15.16
CA GLY A 49 -4.15 -24.10 14.47
C GLY A 49 -5.08 -22.89 14.39
N ASP A 50 -5.04 -22.00 15.39
CA ASP A 50 -5.81 -20.75 15.45
C ASP A 50 -5.16 -19.56 14.71
N ARG A 51 -4.03 -19.78 14.02
CA ARG A 51 -3.30 -18.78 13.21
C ARG A 51 -3.19 -19.19 11.74
N MET A 52 -3.94 -20.21 11.32
CA MET A 52 -3.87 -20.81 9.99
C MET A 52 -5.29 -21.00 9.44
N ALA A 53 -5.43 -20.93 8.12
CA ALA A 53 -6.67 -21.23 7.41
C ALA A 53 -6.38 -22.20 6.27
N LEU A 54 -7.22 -23.24 6.14
CA LEU A 54 -7.21 -24.15 4.99
C LEU A 54 -8.34 -23.77 4.05
N ILE A 55 -8.00 -23.34 2.84
CA ILE A 55 -8.95 -22.81 1.86
C ILE A 55 -9.14 -23.83 0.73
N GLY A 56 -10.41 -24.09 0.38
CA GLY A 56 -10.78 -24.91 -0.77
C GLY A 56 -11.77 -24.16 -1.66
N VAL A 57 -11.49 -24.12 -2.96
CA VAL A 57 -12.32 -23.44 -3.96
C VAL A 57 -12.44 -24.32 -5.21
N GLY A 58 -13.63 -24.34 -5.83
CA GLY A 58 -13.92 -25.15 -7.01
C GLY A 58 -14.71 -26.41 -6.67
N ALA A 59 -14.36 -27.54 -7.29
CA ALA A 59 -15.03 -28.83 -7.08
C ALA A 59 -14.62 -29.47 -5.74
N VAL A 60 -14.99 -28.83 -4.63
CA VAL A 60 -14.63 -29.23 -3.28
C VAL A 60 -15.89 -29.36 -2.43
N ASN A 61 -16.10 -30.54 -1.83
CA ASN A 61 -17.12 -30.73 -0.81
C ASN A 61 -16.57 -30.24 0.54
N HIS A 62 -17.32 -29.35 1.22
CA HIS A 62 -16.88 -28.74 2.47
C HIS A 62 -16.67 -29.78 3.58
N ASP A 63 -17.62 -30.69 3.78
CA ASP A 63 -17.56 -31.68 4.86
C ASP A 63 -16.40 -32.65 4.66
N GLU A 64 -16.17 -33.10 3.42
CA GLU A 64 -15.00 -33.93 3.09
C GLU A 64 -13.67 -33.19 3.31
N LEU A 65 -13.62 -31.88 3.00
CA LEU A 65 -12.44 -31.07 3.25
C LEU A 65 -12.18 -30.94 4.75
N VAL A 66 -13.22 -30.73 5.56
CA VAL A 66 -13.12 -30.66 7.02
C VAL A 66 -12.65 -31.99 7.61
N GLU A 67 -13.18 -33.12 7.12
CA GLU A 67 -12.72 -34.45 7.54
C GLU A 67 -11.22 -34.66 7.23
N LYS A 68 -10.80 -34.32 6.00
CA LYS A 68 -9.38 -34.39 5.60
C LYS A 68 -8.51 -33.42 6.39
N ALA A 69 -9.00 -32.22 6.68
CA ALA A 69 -8.31 -31.22 7.48
C ALA A 69 -8.05 -31.77 8.89
N ASN A 70 -9.06 -32.34 9.54
CA ASN A 70 -8.91 -32.97 10.85
C ASN A 70 -7.94 -34.15 10.80
N LYS A 71 -8.02 -35.00 9.77
CA LYS A 71 -7.12 -36.15 9.60
C LYS A 71 -5.64 -35.74 9.43
N TYR A 72 -5.35 -34.76 8.57
CA TYR A 72 -3.98 -34.40 8.21
C TYR A 72 -3.38 -33.29 9.06
N PHE A 73 -4.20 -32.36 9.57
CA PHE A 73 -3.74 -31.18 10.32
C PHE A 73 -4.22 -31.16 11.78
N GLY A 74 -5.07 -32.10 12.22
CA GLY A 74 -5.56 -32.15 13.61
C GLY A 74 -4.48 -32.34 14.68
N HIS A 75 -3.27 -32.71 14.28
CA HIS A 75 -2.10 -32.79 15.18
C HIS A 75 -1.47 -31.42 15.49
N ILE A 76 -1.83 -30.36 14.74
CA ILE A 76 -1.31 -29.00 14.97
C ILE A 76 -1.89 -28.45 16.26
N LYS A 77 -1.02 -27.97 17.14
CA LYS A 77 -1.42 -27.42 18.44
C LYS A 77 -2.06 -26.05 18.26
N LYS A 78 -3.09 -25.77 19.08
CA LYS A 78 -3.60 -24.42 19.26
C LYS A 78 -2.58 -23.57 20.05
N SER A 79 -2.63 -22.25 19.88
CA SER A 79 -1.90 -21.31 20.73
C SER A 79 -2.36 -21.42 22.20
N GLU A 80 -1.43 -21.23 23.13
CA GLU A 80 -1.75 -21.19 24.57
C GLU A 80 -2.61 -19.98 24.91
N VAL A 81 -2.26 -18.83 24.33
CA VAL A 81 -3.09 -17.62 24.31
C VAL A 81 -3.80 -17.58 22.96
N PRO A 82 -5.15 -17.57 22.92
CA PRO A 82 -5.89 -17.49 21.66
C PRO A 82 -5.44 -16.29 20.82
N PHE A 83 -5.13 -16.56 19.55
CA PHE A 83 -4.77 -15.49 18.60
C PHE A 83 -5.92 -14.50 18.45
N LYS A 84 -5.57 -13.21 18.41
CA LYS A 84 -6.47 -12.12 18.07
C LYS A 84 -5.86 -11.40 16.89
N GLN A 85 -6.65 -11.22 15.82
CA GLN A 85 -6.21 -10.51 14.60
C GLN A 85 -5.68 -9.10 14.91
N SER A 86 -6.18 -8.44 15.95
CA SER A 86 -5.81 -7.09 16.39
C SER A 86 -5.35 -7.04 17.87
N GLY A 87 -4.52 -8.01 18.27
CA GLY A 87 -4.25 -8.31 19.69
C GLY A 87 -3.00 -7.70 20.35
N GLY A 88 -2.18 -6.94 19.62
CA GLY A 88 -0.90 -6.40 20.11
C GLY A 88 -0.89 -4.88 20.26
N ASP A 89 0.30 -4.33 20.54
CA ASP A 89 0.53 -2.89 20.42
C ASP A 89 0.41 -2.48 18.95
N LEU A 90 -0.41 -1.46 18.67
CA LEU A 90 -0.60 -0.97 17.31
C LEU A 90 0.74 -0.42 16.77
N PRO A 91 1.09 -0.70 15.50
CA PRO A 91 2.26 -0.10 14.88
C PRO A 91 2.17 1.43 14.91
N ILE A 92 3.27 2.08 15.24
CA ILE A 92 3.39 3.54 15.26
C ILE A 92 4.04 3.98 13.96
N PHE A 93 3.31 4.76 13.17
CA PHE A 93 3.88 5.38 11.98
C PHE A 93 4.77 6.58 12.33
N HIS A 94 5.95 6.64 11.71
CA HIS A 94 6.91 7.73 11.84
C HIS A 94 7.14 8.43 10.50
N GLY A 95 7.08 9.76 10.49
CA GLY A 95 7.34 10.58 9.31
C GLY A 95 8.82 10.92 9.17
N ASP A 96 9.67 9.91 8.97
CA ASP A 96 11.11 10.08 8.77
C ASP A 96 11.48 10.06 7.28
N GLU A 97 12.76 10.29 6.95
CA GLU A 97 13.26 10.14 5.59
C GLU A 97 14.57 9.36 5.47
N VAL A 98 14.78 8.75 4.30
CA VAL A 98 16.06 8.20 3.88
C VAL A 98 16.35 8.57 2.44
N ARG A 99 17.54 9.13 2.21
CA ARG A 99 18.01 9.62 0.91
C ARG A 99 19.33 8.93 0.56
N ILE A 100 19.27 8.00 -0.38
CA ILE A 100 20.43 7.26 -0.86
C ILE A 100 20.91 7.93 -2.16
N GLN A 101 21.89 8.82 -2.00
CA GLN A 101 22.48 9.54 -3.13
C GLN A 101 23.39 8.62 -3.95
N ASP A 102 23.02 8.40 -5.20
CA ASP A 102 23.82 7.75 -6.22
C ASP A 102 23.68 8.49 -7.55
N SER A 103 24.67 9.32 -7.87
CA SER A 103 24.71 10.06 -9.13
C SER A 103 25.09 9.19 -10.34
N THR A 104 25.40 7.91 -10.18
CA THR A 104 25.71 7.01 -11.30
C THR A 104 24.45 6.42 -11.92
N MET A 105 23.35 6.38 -11.17
CA MET A 105 22.07 5.84 -11.63
C MET A 105 21.42 6.75 -12.68
N PRO A 106 20.92 6.20 -13.80
CA PRO A 106 20.24 6.99 -14.84
C PRO A 106 18.83 7.44 -14.43
N VAL A 107 18.24 6.77 -13.44
CA VAL A 107 16.88 7.01 -12.96
C VAL A 107 16.91 7.09 -11.44
N THR A 108 16.20 8.06 -10.89
CA THR A 108 15.95 8.20 -9.45
C THR A 108 14.59 7.58 -9.13
N HIS A 109 14.54 6.79 -8.05
CA HIS A 109 13.36 6.10 -7.55
C HIS A 109 12.96 6.71 -6.20
N ILE A 110 11.70 7.11 -6.05
CA ILE A 110 11.22 7.78 -4.84
C ILE A 110 9.88 7.20 -4.43
N ALA A 111 9.71 6.87 -3.15
CA ALA A 111 8.41 6.58 -2.55
C ALA A 111 8.15 7.55 -1.38
N LEU A 112 6.95 8.11 -1.37
CA LEU A 112 6.42 8.88 -0.26
C LEU A 112 5.20 8.16 0.28
N GLY A 113 4.98 8.22 1.59
CA GLY A 113 3.83 7.58 2.22
C GLY A 113 3.36 8.31 3.48
N VAL A 114 2.07 8.23 3.74
CA VAL A 114 1.43 8.58 5.02
C VAL A 114 0.79 7.34 5.62
N GLU A 115 0.49 7.40 6.91
CA GLU A 115 -0.29 6.38 7.59
C GLU A 115 -1.71 6.28 7.01
N SER A 116 -2.13 5.06 6.67
CA SER A 116 -3.41 4.76 6.03
C SER A 116 -4.22 3.74 6.84
N ALA A 117 -5.15 3.06 6.18
CA ALA A 117 -6.12 2.12 6.73
C ALA A 117 -5.57 0.68 6.80
N SER A 118 -5.89 -0.01 7.90
CA SER A 118 -5.73 -1.46 8.02
C SER A 118 -6.81 -2.21 7.22
N TRP A 119 -6.66 -3.52 7.07
CA TRP A 119 -7.65 -4.36 6.36
C TRP A 119 -9.06 -4.29 6.95
N SER A 120 -9.17 -4.08 8.26
CA SER A 120 -10.44 -4.04 8.99
C SER A 120 -10.97 -2.62 9.19
N ALA A 121 -10.22 -1.59 8.79
CA ALA A 121 -10.59 -0.21 9.03
C ALA A 121 -11.82 0.20 8.19
N PRO A 122 -12.75 0.99 8.76
CA PRO A 122 -13.92 1.47 8.02
C PRO A 122 -13.58 2.29 6.76
N ASP A 123 -12.44 2.96 6.77
CA ASP A 123 -11.95 3.80 5.68
C ASP A 123 -11.05 3.07 4.67
N PHE A 124 -10.96 1.73 4.73
CA PHE A 124 -10.17 0.91 3.80
C PHE A 124 -10.54 1.13 2.33
N PHE A 125 -11.83 1.06 1.99
CA PHE A 125 -12.29 1.28 0.62
C PHE A 125 -12.22 2.77 0.24
N THR A 126 -12.42 3.68 1.20
CA THR A 126 -12.26 5.13 0.98
C THR A 126 -10.82 5.47 0.58
N ALA A 127 -9.82 4.89 1.25
CA ALA A 127 -8.41 5.04 0.88
C ALA A 127 -8.10 4.46 -0.52
N SER A 128 -8.67 3.29 -0.85
CA SER A 128 -8.55 2.67 -2.17
C SER A 128 -9.13 3.54 -3.28
N VAL A 129 -10.33 4.10 -3.07
CA VAL A 129 -10.97 5.03 -4.02
C VAL A 129 -10.17 6.32 -4.15
N ALA A 130 -9.69 6.90 -3.04
CA ALA A 130 -8.85 8.10 -3.08
C ALA A 130 -7.56 7.87 -3.88
N SER A 131 -6.90 6.72 -3.69
CA SER A 131 -5.75 6.30 -4.50
C SER A 131 -6.11 6.11 -5.98
N GLY A 132 -7.29 5.56 -6.28
CA GLY A 132 -7.80 5.42 -7.64
C GLY A 132 -8.07 6.75 -8.36
N ILE A 133 -8.48 7.79 -7.63
CA ILE A 133 -8.65 9.15 -8.19
C ILE A 133 -7.30 9.73 -8.64
N ILE A 134 -6.24 9.57 -7.82
CA ILE A 134 -4.88 10.02 -8.14
C ILE A 134 -4.32 9.21 -9.32
N GLY A 135 -4.49 7.89 -9.23
CA GLY A 135 -4.17 6.92 -10.27
C GLY A 135 -2.66 6.73 -10.49
N HIS A 136 -2.31 6.43 -11.72
CA HIS A 136 -0.94 6.25 -12.19
C HIS A 136 -0.76 7.00 -13.51
N TRP A 137 0.50 7.22 -13.88
CA TRP A 137 0.86 7.78 -15.17
C TRP A 137 2.24 7.26 -15.57
N ASP A 138 2.42 7.01 -16.86
CA ASP A 138 3.70 6.64 -17.45
C ASP A 138 3.97 7.53 -18.67
N ARG A 139 5.23 7.96 -18.86
CA ARG A 139 5.63 8.84 -19.96
C ARG A 139 5.29 8.28 -21.34
N SER A 140 5.32 6.95 -21.50
CA SER A 140 5.09 6.27 -22.77
C SER A 140 3.64 5.85 -22.96
N LEU A 141 2.97 5.42 -21.87
CA LEU A 141 1.60 4.89 -21.93
C LEU A 141 0.51 5.93 -21.57
N GLY A 142 0.89 7.04 -20.96
CA GLY A 142 -0.03 8.01 -20.39
C GLY A 142 -0.73 7.47 -19.14
N VAL A 143 -2.00 7.84 -18.95
CA VAL A 143 -2.82 7.46 -17.79
C VAL A 143 -3.68 6.20 -17.99
N GLY A 144 -3.77 5.66 -19.21
CA GLY A 144 -4.71 4.58 -19.53
C GLY A 144 -6.19 4.94 -19.30
N SER A 145 -6.51 6.24 -19.19
CA SER A 145 -7.84 6.79 -18.94
C SER A 145 -8.11 7.95 -19.90
N ASN A 146 -9.37 8.13 -20.29
CA ASN A 146 -9.79 9.22 -21.18
C ASN A 146 -9.75 10.60 -20.51
N SER A 147 -9.56 10.66 -19.19
CA SER A 147 -9.55 11.91 -18.42
C SER A 147 -8.40 11.90 -17.40
N PRO A 148 -7.19 12.36 -17.78
CA PRO A 148 -6.04 12.39 -16.88
C PRO A 148 -6.30 13.29 -15.67
N SER A 149 -5.79 12.89 -14.49
CA SER A 149 -5.85 13.75 -13.29
C SER A 149 -4.98 15.00 -13.48
N PRO A 150 -5.23 16.08 -12.72
CA PRO A 150 -4.37 17.26 -12.74
C PRO A 150 -2.90 16.93 -12.43
N LEU A 151 -2.64 15.93 -11.58
CA LEU A 151 -1.30 15.41 -11.33
C LEU A 151 -0.70 14.77 -12.60
N ALA A 152 -1.44 13.94 -13.32
CA ALA A 152 -0.97 13.34 -14.58
C ALA A 152 -0.61 14.38 -15.64
N VAL A 153 -1.46 15.40 -15.79
CA VAL A 153 -1.19 16.51 -16.73
C VAL A 153 0.09 17.25 -16.29
N SER A 154 0.23 17.55 -15.00
CA SER A 154 1.41 18.22 -14.46
C SER A 154 2.68 17.38 -14.62
N ALA A 155 2.60 16.08 -14.37
CA ALA A 155 3.70 15.13 -14.55
C ALA A 155 4.18 15.07 -16.01
N ALA A 156 3.24 15.11 -16.97
CA ALA A 156 3.56 15.04 -18.39
C ALA A 156 4.11 16.34 -18.98
N THR A 157 3.70 17.50 -18.46
CA THR A 157 3.91 18.81 -19.15
C THR A 157 4.56 19.90 -18.32
N GLY A 158 4.67 19.72 -17.00
CA GLY A 158 5.11 20.79 -16.10
C GLY A 158 6.60 20.77 -15.77
N GLY A 159 7.39 19.92 -16.41
CA GLY A 159 8.85 19.97 -16.31
C GLY A 159 9.46 21.17 -17.06
N LEU A 160 10.78 21.30 -16.99
CA LEU A 160 11.49 22.38 -17.64
C LEU A 160 11.29 22.33 -19.16
N ASN A 161 11.00 23.47 -19.78
CA ASN A 161 10.72 23.58 -21.22
C ASN A 161 9.53 22.74 -21.72
N GLY A 162 8.61 22.33 -20.84
CA GLY A 162 7.45 21.51 -21.21
C GLY A 162 7.73 20.02 -21.28
N GLU A 163 8.91 19.57 -20.86
CA GLU A 163 9.23 18.15 -20.72
C GLU A 163 8.48 17.53 -19.52
N PRO A 164 8.37 16.19 -19.45
CA PRO A 164 7.84 15.52 -18.27
C PRO A 164 8.68 15.73 -17.01
N MET A 165 8.01 15.88 -15.86
CA MET A 165 8.66 15.99 -14.53
C MET A 165 9.18 14.65 -14.01
N ALA A 166 8.59 13.55 -14.48
CA ALA A 166 8.85 12.19 -14.05
C ALA A 166 8.78 11.26 -15.26
N ASN A 167 9.33 10.05 -15.12
CA ASN A 167 9.18 8.96 -16.08
C ASN A 167 7.87 8.20 -15.84
N SER A 168 7.52 7.98 -14.58
CA SER A 168 6.23 7.40 -14.19
C SER A 168 5.91 7.72 -12.72
N TYR A 169 4.63 7.66 -12.37
CA TYR A 169 4.19 7.60 -10.98
C TYR A 169 3.05 6.60 -10.79
N MET A 170 2.93 6.08 -9.58
CA MET A 170 1.91 5.15 -9.15
C MET A 170 1.43 5.51 -7.75
N SER A 171 0.14 5.78 -7.61
CA SER A 171 -0.52 5.81 -6.31
C SER A 171 -0.65 4.39 -5.77
N TYR A 172 -0.25 4.18 -4.52
CA TYR A 172 -0.31 2.87 -3.87
C TYR A 172 -1.04 2.94 -2.53
N THR A 173 -1.63 1.82 -2.15
CA THR A 173 -2.15 1.56 -0.81
C THR A 173 -1.67 0.18 -0.38
N THR A 174 -1.16 0.08 0.84
CA THR A 174 -0.68 -1.16 1.45
C THR A 174 -1.34 -1.28 2.80
N SER A 175 -2.10 -2.34 3.03
CA SER A 175 -2.79 -2.56 4.30
C SER A 175 -2.20 -3.75 5.03
N TYR A 176 -2.09 -3.60 6.35
CA TYR A 176 -1.78 -4.66 7.29
C TYR A 176 -3.00 -4.88 8.19
N ALA A 177 -2.93 -5.85 9.11
CA ALA A 177 -4.05 -6.15 10.00
C ALA A 177 -4.39 -4.97 10.94
N ASP A 178 -3.39 -4.17 11.30
CA ASP A 178 -3.40 -3.15 12.35
C ASP A 178 -2.93 -1.76 11.92
N THR A 179 -2.36 -1.60 10.72
CA THR A 179 -1.96 -0.30 10.14
C THR A 179 -2.01 -0.34 8.61
N GLY A 180 -1.64 0.75 7.94
CA GLY A 180 -1.46 0.79 6.49
C GLY A 180 -0.59 1.96 6.03
N LEU A 181 -0.20 1.92 4.77
CA LEU A 181 0.51 2.98 4.06
C LEU A 181 -0.27 3.39 2.83
N MET A 182 -0.24 4.68 2.51
CA MET A 182 -0.73 5.19 1.24
C MET A 182 0.18 6.30 0.76
N GLY A 183 0.44 6.35 -0.54
CA GLY A 183 1.21 7.45 -1.09
C GLY A 183 1.54 7.25 -2.56
N ILE A 184 2.67 7.82 -2.98
CA ILE A 184 3.10 7.82 -4.38
C ILE A 184 4.50 7.24 -4.47
N TYR A 185 4.67 6.31 -5.39
CA TYR A 185 5.96 5.92 -5.92
C TYR A 185 6.13 6.60 -7.28
N PHE A 186 7.27 7.24 -7.54
CA PHE A 186 7.58 7.80 -8.84
C PHE A 186 9.04 7.59 -9.22
N THR A 187 9.28 7.60 -10.52
CA THR A 187 10.62 7.53 -11.11
C THR A 187 10.86 8.76 -11.95
N ALA A 188 12.10 9.24 -12.01
CA ALA A 188 12.45 10.39 -12.84
C ALA A 188 13.88 10.26 -13.37
N ASP A 189 14.13 10.86 -14.53
CA ASP A 189 15.47 10.92 -15.10
C ASP A 189 16.45 11.58 -14.13
N LYS A 190 17.72 11.17 -14.19
CA LYS A 190 18.80 11.64 -13.31
C LYS A 190 18.89 13.17 -13.19
N ASP A 191 18.63 13.89 -14.28
CA ASP A 191 18.75 15.35 -14.34
C ASP A 191 17.41 16.08 -14.13
N ALA A 192 16.34 15.33 -13.81
CA ALA A 192 15.04 15.91 -13.51
C ALA A 192 15.06 16.76 -12.23
N ASN A 193 14.29 17.84 -12.24
CA ASN A 193 14.05 18.62 -11.03
C ASN A 193 12.94 17.97 -10.20
N LEU A 194 13.33 17.13 -9.25
CA LEU A 194 12.42 16.32 -8.44
C LEU A 194 11.45 17.18 -7.61
N LYS A 195 11.83 18.41 -7.26
CA LYS A 195 10.95 19.36 -6.57
C LYS A 195 9.68 19.67 -7.36
N LEU A 196 9.75 19.75 -8.68
CA LEU A 196 8.57 20.06 -9.51
C LEU A 196 7.47 19.01 -9.32
N PHE A 197 7.85 17.73 -9.34
CA PHE A 197 6.91 16.63 -9.13
C PHE A 197 6.36 16.62 -7.70
N ILE A 198 7.21 16.82 -6.70
CA ILE A 198 6.78 16.89 -5.30
C ILE A 198 5.78 18.04 -5.08
N ASP A 199 6.04 19.23 -5.63
CA ASP A 199 5.12 20.36 -5.52
C ASP A 199 3.77 20.05 -6.22
N ALA A 200 3.80 19.39 -7.37
CA ALA A 200 2.59 18.96 -8.09
C ALA A 200 1.79 17.92 -7.28
N LEU A 201 2.47 16.97 -6.63
CA LEU A 201 1.85 15.98 -5.75
C LEU A 201 1.19 16.63 -4.54
N LEU A 202 1.91 17.51 -3.83
CA LEU A 202 1.37 18.21 -2.67
C LEU A 202 0.16 19.07 -3.05
N LYS A 203 0.17 19.69 -4.23
CA LYS A 203 -0.98 20.40 -4.79
C LYS A 203 -2.17 19.47 -5.06
N GLU A 204 -1.92 18.27 -5.58
CA GLU A 204 -2.99 17.28 -5.79
C GLU A 204 -3.60 16.81 -4.47
N TRP A 205 -2.80 16.58 -3.43
CA TRP A 205 -3.33 16.26 -2.10
C TRP A 205 -4.06 17.43 -1.45
N ALA A 206 -3.61 18.67 -1.67
CA ALA A 206 -4.33 19.87 -1.25
C ALA A 206 -5.70 19.99 -1.96
N ARG A 207 -5.78 19.65 -3.26
CA ARG A 207 -7.03 19.60 -4.04
C ARG A 207 -8.07 18.69 -3.38
N PHE A 208 -7.64 17.52 -2.89
CA PHE A 208 -8.53 16.59 -2.18
C PHE A 208 -9.04 17.19 -0.87
N LYS A 209 -8.16 17.78 -0.06
CA LYS A 209 -8.54 18.43 1.22
C LYS A 209 -9.49 19.61 1.01
N ALA A 210 -9.31 20.36 -0.07
CA ALA A 210 -10.17 21.47 -0.45
C ALA A 210 -11.56 21.02 -0.92
N GLY A 211 -11.69 19.78 -1.41
CA GLY A 211 -12.92 19.27 -2.02
C GLY A 211 -13.04 19.58 -3.50
N ASP A 212 -11.93 19.95 -4.14
CA ASP A 212 -11.81 20.28 -5.57
C ASP A 212 -11.67 19.02 -6.44
N ILE A 213 -12.43 17.97 -6.08
CA ILE A 213 -12.59 16.72 -6.84
C ILE A 213 -14.01 16.69 -7.42
N THR A 214 -14.20 16.14 -8.63
CA THR A 214 -15.55 16.04 -9.22
C THR A 214 -16.23 14.73 -8.83
N GLU A 215 -17.56 14.69 -8.88
CA GLU A 215 -18.30 13.43 -8.71
C GLU A 215 -17.94 12.41 -9.80
N GLU A 216 -17.64 12.89 -11.01
CA GLU A 216 -17.20 12.03 -12.13
C GLU A 216 -15.86 11.34 -11.83
N GLU A 217 -14.91 12.04 -11.20
CA GLU A 217 -13.64 11.44 -10.77
C GLU A 217 -13.86 10.35 -9.71
N VAL A 218 -14.77 10.60 -8.77
CA VAL A 218 -15.13 9.63 -7.71
C VAL A 218 -15.81 8.41 -8.31
N GLU A 219 -16.82 8.59 -9.16
CA GLU A 219 -17.54 7.49 -9.81
C GLU A 219 -16.64 6.67 -10.74
N ARG A 220 -15.69 7.33 -11.42
CA ARG A 220 -14.67 6.63 -12.20
C ARG A 220 -13.79 5.75 -11.32
N ALA A 221 -13.28 6.29 -10.21
CA ALA A 221 -12.42 5.54 -9.30
C ALA A 221 -13.17 4.37 -8.62
N LYS A 222 -14.44 4.59 -8.22
CA LYS A 222 -15.33 3.52 -7.73
C LYS A 222 -15.51 2.43 -8.79
N SER A 223 -15.80 2.80 -10.04
CA SER A 223 -15.99 1.86 -11.14
C SER A 223 -14.72 1.06 -11.44
N GLN A 224 -13.55 1.71 -11.43
CA GLN A 224 -12.25 1.05 -11.59
C GLN A 224 -11.97 0.06 -10.45
N LEU A 225 -12.23 0.46 -9.20
CA LEU A 225 -12.03 -0.43 -8.04
C LEU A 225 -12.95 -1.64 -8.10
N LYS A 226 -14.25 -1.45 -8.40
CA LYS A 226 -15.22 -2.55 -8.53
C LYS A 226 -14.85 -3.50 -9.68
N ALA A 227 -14.41 -2.97 -10.82
CA ALA A 227 -13.91 -3.78 -11.91
C ALA A 227 -12.67 -4.59 -11.50
N SER A 228 -11.71 -3.96 -10.82
CA SER A 228 -10.51 -4.64 -10.33
C SER A 228 -10.83 -5.75 -9.34
N LEU A 229 -11.78 -5.53 -8.42
CA LEU A 229 -12.22 -6.54 -7.45
C LEU A 229 -12.89 -7.73 -8.15
N LEU A 230 -13.70 -7.50 -9.17
CA LEU A 230 -14.37 -8.57 -9.93
C LEU A 230 -13.38 -9.38 -10.77
N LEU A 231 -12.48 -8.69 -11.49
CA LEU A 231 -11.49 -9.35 -12.34
C LEU A 231 -10.47 -10.14 -11.52
N ALA A 232 -10.22 -9.74 -10.26
CA ALA A 232 -9.38 -10.50 -9.34
C ALA A 232 -10.05 -11.80 -8.83
N LEU A 233 -11.32 -12.07 -9.16
CA LEU A 233 -12.06 -13.25 -8.71
C LEU A 233 -12.42 -14.20 -9.87
N ASP A 234 -11.65 -14.19 -10.95
CA ASP A 234 -11.95 -14.96 -12.16
C ASP A 234 -11.60 -16.46 -12.02
N ASP A 235 -10.46 -16.77 -11.39
CA ASP A 235 -10.00 -18.15 -11.23
C ASP A 235 -10.06 -18.63 -9.76
N SER A 236 -10.10 -19.95 -9.58
CA SER A 236 -10.21 -20.56 -8.24
C SER A 236 -9.01 -20.29 -7.35
N THR A 237 -7.83 -20.01 -7.91
CA THR A 237 -6.62 -19.65 -7.17
C THR A 237 -6.74 -18.24 -6.64
N ALA A 238 -7.20 -17.29 -7.46
CA ALA A 238 -7.41 -15.92 -7.06
C ALA A 238 -8.53 -15.79 -6.02
N ILE A 239 -9.61 -16.55 -6.17
CA ILE A 239 -10.66 -16.66 -5.15
C ILE A 239 -10.12 -17.28 -3.85
N ALA A 240 -9.26 -18.30 -3.93
CA ALA A 240 -8.67 -18.92 -2.75
C ALA A 240 -7.72 -17.96 -2.01
N GLU A 241 -6.95 -17.16 -2.76
CA GLU A 241 -6.11 -16.09 -2.21
C GLU A 241 -6.98 -15.05 -1.48
N ASP A 242 -8.05 -14.57 -2.11
CA ASP A 242 -8.96 -13.60 -1.51
C ASP A 242 -9.56 -14.11 -0.19
N ILE A 243 -10.12 -15.33 -0.20
CA ILE A 243 -10.66 -15.96 1.00
C ILE A 243 -9.59 -16.06 2.08
N GLY A 244 -8.42 -16.60 1.73
CA GLY A 244 -7.35 -16.86 2.69
C GLY A 244 -6.82 -15.58 3.32
N ARG A 245 -6.52 -14.58 2.49
CA ARG A 245 -6.01 -13.28 2.91
C ARG A 245 -7.01 -12.54 3.78
N GLN A 246 -8.30 -12.53 3.43
CA GLN A 246 -9.32 -11.90 4.26
C GLN A 246 -9.45 -12.62 5.62
N LEU A 247 -9.64 -13.95 5.61
CA LEU A 247 -9.80 -14.71 6.85
C LEU A 247 -8.60 -14.58 7.80
N VAL A 248 -7.38 -14.63 7.28
CA VAL A 248 -6.18 -14.57 8.14
C VAL A 248 -5.94 -13.16 8.71
N ASN A 249 -6.30 -12.11 7.98
CA ASN A 249 -6.06 -10.73 8.39
C ASN A 249 -7.22 -10.11 9.20
N THR A 250 -8.47 -10.43 8.86
CA THR A 250 -9.66 -9.80 9.46
C THR A 250 -10.53 -10.77 10.26
N GLY A 251 -10.36 -12.08 10.06
CA GLY A 251 -11.17 -13.12 10.71
C GLY A 251 -12.50 -13.41 10.02
N TYR A 252 -12.84 -12.68 8.96
CA TYR A 252 -14.06 -12.90 8.17
C TYR A 252 -13.79 -12.61 6.69
N ARG A 253 -14.65 -13.11 5.81
CA ARG A 253 -14.59 -12.80 4.38
C ARG A 253 -15.77 -11.92 4.03
N LEU A 254 -15.50 -10.74 3.47
CA LEU A 254 -16.51 -9.97 2.75
C LEU A 254 -16.88 -10.69 1.47
N SER A 255 -18.18 -10.84 1.24
CA SER A 255 -18.65 -11.30 -0.07
C SER A 255 -18.34 -10.25 -1.13
N PRO A 256 -18.23 -10.66 -2.42
CA PRO A 256 -18.09 -9.71 -3.52
C PRO A 256 -19.19 -8.64 -3.54
N GLU A 257 -20.42 -9.02 -3.21
CA GLU A 257 -21.58 -8.14 -3.12
C GLU A 257 -21.43 -7.12 -2.00
N GLU A 258 -21.04 -7.56 -0.79
CA GLU A 258 -20.79 -6.66 0.35
C GLU A 258 -19.65 -5.67 0.06
N ALA A 259 -18.58 -6.14 -0.60
CA ALA A 259 -17.49 -5.28 -1.02
C ALA A 259 -17.97 -4.24 -2.04
N PHE A 260 -18.81 -4.64 -3.00
CA PHE A 260 -19.38 -3.74 -4.00
C PHE A 260 -20.26 -2.67 -3.34
N GLU A 261 -21.15 -3.07 -2.42
CA GLU A 261 -22.02 -2.15 -1.68
C GLU A 261 -21.21 -1.13 -0.87
N ARG A 262 -20.14 -1.57 -0.20
CA ARG A 262 -19.23 -0.68 0.54
C ARG A 262 -18.54 0.33 -0.37
N VAL A 263 -18.08 -0.09 -1.54
CA VAL A 263 -17.48 0.84 -2.52
C VAL A 263 -18.54 1.78 -3.09
N GLU A 264 -19.74 1.28 -3.37
CA GLU A 264 -20.84 2.06 -3.93
C GLU A 264 -21.32 3.16 -2.98
N ALA A 265 -21.32 2.91 -1.68
CA ALA A 265 -21.74 3.86 -0.65
C ALA A 265 -20.78 5.05 -0.48
N ILE A 266 -19.55 4.98 -1.03
CA ILE A 266 -18.56 6.06 -0.90
C ILE A 266 -19.03 7.28 -1.68
N THR A 267 -19.04 8.43 -1.00
CA THR A 267 -19.37 9.73 -1.56
C THR A 267 -18.12 10.60 -1.73
N LYS A 268 -18.22 11.65 -2.54
CA LYS A 268 -17.20 12.71 -2.59
C LYS A 268 -16.86 13.26 -1.21
N LYS A 269 -17.86 13.43 -0.34
CA LYS A 269 -17.64 13.95 1.02
C LYS A 269 -16.74 13.04 1.84
N ASP A 270 -16.93 11.73 1.74
CA ASP A 270 -16.12 10.75 2.48
C ASP A 270 -14.64 10.84 2.07
N ILE A 271 -14.37 11.02 0.77
CA ILE A 271 -13.00 11.21 0.26
C ILE A 271 -12.37 12.50 0.80
N VAL A 272 -13.13 13.59 0.83
CA VAL A 272 -12.64 14.89 1.35
C VAL A 272 -12.37 14.82 2.85
N ASP A 273 -13.28 14.21 3.61
CA ASP A 273 -13.11 14.05 5.06
C ASP A 273 -11.93 13.11 5.37
N TRP A 274 -11.80 12.02 4.62
CA TRP A 274 -10.64 11.13 4.68
C TRP A 274 -9.34 11.86 4.36
N ALA A 275 -9.29 12.66 3.29
CA ALA A 275 -8.10 13.41 2.92
C ALA A 275 -7.72 14.45 4.00
N ARG A 276 -8.71 15.14 4.57
CA ARG A 276 -8.47 16.05 5.70
C ARG A 276 -7.94 15.32 6.93
N TYR A 277 -8.42 14.11 7.19
CA TYR A 277 -7.97 13.32 8.32
C TYR A 277 -6.57 12.72 8.10
N ARG A 278 -6.29 12.14 6.93
CA ARG A 278 -5.05 11.39 6.63
C ARG A 278 -3.92 12.23 6.06
N LEU A 279 -4.21 13.39 5.47
CA LEU A 279 -3.21 14.21 4.77
C LEU A 279 -2.99 15.58 5.41
N LYS A 280 -3.81 16.02 6.38
CA LYS A 280 -3.59 17.31 7.05
C LYS A 280 -2.83 17.13 8.35
N ASP A 281 -1.71 17.84 8.50
CA ASP A 281 -0.88 17.83 9.72
C ASP A 281 -0.48 16.40 10.16
N LYS A 282 -0.32 15.50 9.17
CA LYS A 282 0.11 14.12 9.40
C LYS A 282 1.58 13.95 9.06
N PRO A 283 2.29 13.08 9.78
CA PRO A 283 3.66 12.73 9.44
C PRO A 283 3.72 12.11 8.04
N ILE A 284 4.78 12.43 7.29
CA ILE A 284 5.06 11.84 5.97
C ILE A 284 6.42 11.15 5.98
N ALA A 285 6.46 9.92 5.48
CA ALA A 285 7.69 9.16 5.28
C ALA A 285 8.18 9.29 3.83
N LEU A 286 9.49 9.35 3.62
CA LEU A 286 10.10 9.44 2.29
C LEU A 286 11.33 8.53 2.16
N ALA A 287 11.35 7.67 1.15
CA ALA A 287 12.53 6.92 0.75
C ALA A 287 12.91 7.26 -0.69
N ALA A 288 14.18 7.54 -0.94
CA ALA A 288 14.68 7.88 -2.26
C ALA A 288 16.04 7.25 -2.56
N LEU A 289 16.23 6.80 -3.81
CA LEU A 289 17.45 6.17 -4.32
C LEU A 289 17.78 6.72 -5.70
N GLY A 290 18.99 7.26 -5.88
CA GLY A 290 19.48 7.81 -7.15
C GLY A 290 19.99 9.25 -6.98
N ASN A 291 19.75 10.11 -7.97
CA ASN A 291 20.19 11.51 -7.88
C ASN A 291 19.16 12.36 -7.11
N VAL A 292 19.29 12.42 -5.79
CA VAL A 292 18.31 13.02 -4.87
C VAL A 292 18.59 14.48 -4.52
N GLN A 293 19.55 15.12 -5.17
CA GLN A 293 19.99 16.49 -4.87
C GLN A 293 18.89 17.54 -5.06
N THR A 294 17.98 17.31 -6.01
CA THR A 294 16.89 18.25 -6.34
C THR A 294 15.61 17.98 -5.56
N LEU A 295 15.59 16.98 -4.66
CA LEU A 295 14.45 16.77 -3.77
C LEU A 295 14.39 17.88 -2.71
N PRO A 296 13.21 18.50 -2.47
CA PRO A 296 13.05 19.47 -1.40
C PRO A 296 13.30 18.83 -0.04
N SER A 297 13.62 19.63 0.99
CA SER A 297 13.86 19.12 2.34
C SER A 297 12.60 18.47 2.93
N HIS A 298 12.77 17.50 3.85
CA HIS A 298 11.64 16.86 4.52
C HIS A 298 10.70 17.85 5.20
N ALA A 299 11.25 18.89 5.83
CA ALA A 299 10.48 19.96 6.46
C ALA A 299 9.62 20.75 5.45
N GLU A 300 10.12 20.99 4.23
CA GLU A 300 9.34 21.63 3.18
C GLU A 300 8.19 20.73 2.71
N ILE A 301 8.44 19.42 2.56
CA ILE A 301 7.40 18.45 2.18
C ILE A 301 6.33 18.36 3.28
N GLN A 302 6.75 18.23 4.53
CA GLN A 302 5.86 18.17 5.70
C GLN A 302 5.01 19.44 5.82
N LYS A 303 5.61 20.62 5.59
CA LYS A 303 4.90 21.89 5.59
C LYS A 303 3.91 21.98 4.43
N GLY A 304 4.31 21.58 3.22
CA GLY A 304 3.43 21.56 2.06
C GLY A 304 2.26 20.60 2.19
N LEU A 305 2.45 19.48 2.90
CA LEU A 305 1.38 18.54 3.26
C LEU A 305 0.37 19.16 4.23
N SER A 306 0.81 19.99 5.17
CA SER A 306 -0.06 20.66 6.15
C SER A 306 -0.96 21.75 5.54
N LEU A 307 -0.52 22.40 4.46
CA LEU A 307 -1.26 23.46 3.75
C LEU A 307 -2.48 22.90 3.01
#